data_AF-A0A9J6DY38-F1
#
_entry.id   AF-A0A9J6DY38-F1
#
_cell.length_a   1.000
_cell.length_b   1.000
_cell.length_c   1.000
_cell.angle_alpha   90.00
_cell.angle_beta   90.00
_cell.angle_gamma   90.00
#
_symmetry.space_group_name_H-M   'P 1'
#
loop_
_entity.id
_entity.type
_entity.pdbx_description
1 polymer ?
#
loop_
_entity_poly.entity_id
_entity_poly.type
_entity_poly.pdbx_seq_one_letter_code
_entity_poly.pdbx_strand_id
1 'polypeptide(L)'
;MIAVNFVRPVTTAESSQVKPEASQEVRSSLPRHREIRAREGESLPFSKPGKSNISVVEWRGSFLPEEPDGKTSRCRRYEYPKEPNGTTPQTILCDEWEYGDDDEPARTSAVSDWNLVCQRDTLIIVMVVVHCFGSCLFSAAAGCLADSVGRMPVLLAGVVVLIISTAIGCLSRSFHTFVVAKFFSSGGVSAVMITTITSVFEVTTHSNRPLQIIFAGMLAVLFSDIWEATVA
;
A
#
# COMPACT_ATOMS: atom_id res chain seq x y z
N MET A 1 -12.16 5.76 18.54
CA MET A 1 -11.41 6.97 18.96
C MET A 1 -11.72 7.20 20.43
N ILE A 2 -10.70 7.34 21.28
CA ILE A 2 -10.67 7.16 22.75
C ILE A 2 -10.52 5.68 23.15
N ALA A 3 -9.38 5.35 23.79
CA ALA A 3 -9.05 4.04 24.36
C ALA A 3 -8.71 4.19 25.85
N VAL A 4 -9.17 3.24 26.66
CA VAL A 4 -8.81 3.06 28.06
C VAL A 4 -8.03 1.75 28.19
N ASN A 5 -6.91 1.85 28.93
CA ASN A 5 -5.96 0.83 29.38
C ASN A 5 -6.50 -0.59 29.69
N PHE A 6 -5.67 -1.64 29.54
CA PHE A 6 -4.84 -2.15 30.67
C PHE A 6 -3.88 -3.28 30.29
N VAL A 7 -2.62 -3.10 30.69
CA VAL A 7 -1.50 -4.05 30.75
C VAL A 7 -1.68 -5.03 31.92
N ARG A 8 -1.08 -6.23 31.89
CA ARG A 8 -0.48 -6.85 33.10
C ARG A 8 0.54 -7.97 32.78
N PRO A 9 1.39 -8.41 33.75
CA PRO A 9 2.83 -8.15 33.71
C PRO A 9 3.70 -9.43 33.71
N VAL A 10 5.01 -9.24 33.50
CA VAL A 10 6.04 -10.28 33.55
C VAL A 10 6.46 -10.59 34.99
N THR A 11 6.44 -11.87 35.37
CA THR A 11 7.10 -12.43 36.55
C THR A 11 8.27 -13.32 36.13
N THR A 12 9.44 -13.06 36.72
CA THR A 12 10.67 -13.87 36.65
C THR A 12 10.59 -15.10 37.56
N ALA A 13 10.91 -16.31 37.07
CA ALA A 13 11.71 -17.36 37.75
C ALA A 13 11.76 -18.69 36.97
N GLU A 14 12.99 -19.13 36.69
CA GLU A 14 13.55 -20.49 36.82
C GLU A 14 13.16 -21.68 35.90
N SER A 15 14.23 -22.22 35.28
CA SER A 15 14.53 -23.66 35.04
C SER A 15 13.70 -24.46 34.01
N SER A 16 14.27 -24.65 32.81
CA SER A 16 14.69 -25.98 32.32
C SER A 16 15.42 -25.92 30.98
N GLN A 17 16.56 -26.60 30.94
CA GLN A 17 17.41 -26.88 29.78
C GLN A 17 16.77 -27.91 28.84
N VAL A 18 16.65 -27.61 27.53
CA VAL A 18 16.76 -28.62 26.46
C VAL A 18 17.49 -28.00 25.24
N LYS A 19 18.41 -28.81 24.72
CA LYS A 19 19.50 -28.63 23.75
C LYS A 19 19.05 -28.29 22.29
N PRO A 20 19.93 -27.74 21.42
CA PRO A 20 19.57 -27.08 20.17
C PRO A 20 19.71 -27.98 18.94
N GLU A 21 18.90 -27.78 17.89
CA GLU A 21 19.34 -28.08 16.52
C GLU A 21 18.46 -27.39 15.46
N ALA A 22 19.15 -26.58 14.65
CA ALA A 22 18.92 -26.28 13.24
C ALA A 22 17.48 -25.98 12.75
N SER A 23 17.13 -24.69 12.73
CA SER A 23 16.20 -24.14 11.72
C SER A 23 16.95 -23.14 10.83
N GLN A 24 17.57 -23.74 9.83
CA GLN A 24 17.84 -23.25 8.49
C GLN A 24 17.10 -21.96 8.11
N GLU A 25 17.87 -20.88 8.02
CA GLU A 25 17.91 -19.95 6.88
C GLU A 25 16.56 -19.63 6.18
N VAL A 26 15.75 -18.76 6.80
CA VAL A 26 14.76 -17.95 6.09
C VAL A 26 15.24 -16.50 6.12
N ARG A 27 16.23 -16.22 5.27
CA ARG A 27 16.76 -14.88 5.02
C ARG A 27 16.26 -14.35 3.68
N SER A 28 14.98 -14.02 3.61
CA SER A 28 14.37 -13.19 2.56
C SER A 28 12.94 -12.95 3.00
N SER A 29 12.46 -11.76 3.33
CA SER A 29 12.69 -10.45 2.73
C SER A 29 12.06 -9.41 3.66
N LEU A 30 12.86 -8.74 4.49
CA LEU A 30 12.42 -7.56 5.24
C LEU A 30 12.84 -6.29 4.47
N PRO A 31 11.98 -5.25 4.39
CA PRO A 31 12.34 -3.99 3.77
C PRO A 31 13.55 -3.43 4.49
N ARG A 32 14.53 -3.02 3.69
CA ARG A 32 15.83 -2.54 4.15
C ARG A 32 15.66 -1.13 4.72
N HIS A 33 15.04 -1.01 5.90
CA HIS A 33 15.37 0.12 6.77
C HIS A 33 16.88 0.05 6.98
N ARG A 34 17.57 1.09 6.56
CA ARG A 34 19.00 1.27 6.85
C ARG A 34 19.07 1.33 8.38
N GLU A 35 19.47 0.23 9.02
CA GLU A 35 19.82 0.23 10.43
C GLU A 35 20.97 1.24 10.58
N ILE A 36 20.63 2.46 10.96
CA ILE A 36 21.63 3.41 11.45
C ILE A 36 22.06 2.80 12.78
N ARG A 37 23.21 2.13 12.76
CA ARG A 37 23.85 1.62 13.98
C ARG A 37 24.27 2.86 14.79
N ALA A 38 23.35 3.38 15.58
CA ALA A 38 23.64 4.43 16.54
C ALA A 38 24.74 3.93 17.46
N ARG A 39 25.75 4.77 17.74
CA ARG A 39 26.64 4.49 18.86
C ARG A 39 25.79 4.44 20.12
N GLU A 40 26.06 3.45 20.95
CA GLU A 40 25.47 3.26 22.27
C GLU A 40 25.62 4.57 23.07
N GLY A 41 24.52 5.31 23.23
CA GLY A 41 24.47 6.58 23.97
C GLY A 41 24.06 7.83 23.19
N GLU A 42 23.95 7.79 21.85
CA GLU A 42 23.48 8.94 21.06
C GLU A 42 22.01 8.74 20.66
N SER A 43 21.09 9.34 21.42
CA SER A 43 19.67 9.35 21.04
C SER A 43 19.50 10.14 19.75
N LEU A 44 18.89 9.53 18.73
CA LEU A 44 18.40 10.28 17.57
C LEU A 44 17.53 11.45 18.09
N PRO A 45 17.63 12.66 17.51
CA PRO A 45 16.94 13.85 17.99
C PRO A 45 15.41 13.69 18.05
N PHE A 46 14.89 12.64 17.40
CA PHE A 46 13.48 12.28 17.30
C PHE A 46 13.17 10.88 17.87
N SER A 47 13.94 10.37 18.83
CA SER A 47 13.56 9.16 19.58
C SER A 47 12.90 9.52 20.91
N LYS A 48 11.82 8.83 21.28
CA LYS A 48 11.19 9.01 22.59
C LYS A 48 12.22 8.72 23.69
N PRO A 49 12.45 9.64 24.65
CA PRO A 49 13.33 9.35 25.76
C PRO A 49 12.76 8.20 26.59
N GLY A 50 13.54 7.12 26.72
CA GLY A 50 13.12 5.87 27.38
C GLY A 50 12.79 6.00 28.88
N LYS A 51 13.04 7.16 29.49
CA LYS A 51 12.73 7.46 30.90
C LYS A 51 11.59 8.47 31.08
N SER A 52 10.86 8.82 30.02
CA SER A 52 9.78 9.83 30.10
C SER A 52 8.43 9.22 30.45
N ASN A 53 7.67 9.91 31.30
CA ASN A 53 6.34 9.47 31.78
C ASN A 53 5.18 9.87 30.84
N ILE A 54 5.51 10.34 29.63
CA ILE A 54 4.56 10.81 28.61
C ILE A 54 4.23 9.69 27.62
N SER A 55 3.04 9.73 27.02
CA SER A 55 2.68 8.80 25.95
C SER A 55 3.49 9.07 24.67
N VAL A 56 3.62 8.07 23.78
CA VAL A 56 4.32 8.26 22.49
C VAL A 56 3.60 9.30 21.64
N VAL A 57 2.28 9.30 21.66
CA VAL A 57 1.41 10.22 20.91
C VAL A 57 1.61 11.66 21.38
N GLU A 58 1.63 11.89 22.68
CA GLU A 58 1.80 13.22 23.27
C GLU A 58 3.22 13.76 23.04
N TRP A 59 4.22 12.89 23.11
CA TRP A 59 5.58 13.23 22.75
C TRP A 59 5.69 13.61 21.27
N ARG A 60 5.12 12.81 20.35
CA ARG A 60 5.10 13.12 18.91
C ARG A 60 4.38 14.43 18.63
N GLY A 61 3.21 14.65 19.24
CA GLY A 61 2.37 15.84 19.04
C GLY A 61 3.08 17.16 19.37
N SER A 62 4.09 17.15 20.24
CA SER A 62 4.87 18.35 20.57
C SER A 62 5.70 18.88 19.39
N PHE A 63 5.99 18.05 18.39
CA PHE A 63 6.81 18.41 17.23
C PHE A 63 6.00 18.79 15.99
N LEU A 64 4.68 18.65 16.01
CA LEU A 64 3.81 18.90 14.86
C LEU A 64 3.11 20.27 15.00
N PRO A 65 3.17 21.15 13.98
CA PRO A 65 2.36 22.35 13.96
C PRO A 65 0.87 22.02 13.77
N GLU A 66 0.01 22.93 14.24
CA GLU A 66 -1.43 22.88 14.01
C GLU A 66 -1.77 23.61 12.70
N GLU A 67 -2.51 22.93 11.83
CA GLU A 67 -3.02 23.48 10.57
C GLU A 67 -4.30 24.32 10.87
N PRO A 68 -4.76 25.23 10.00
CA PRO A 68 -5.93 26.08 10.25
C PRO A 68 -7.24 25.31 10.50
N ASP A 69 -7.26 24.02 10.11
CA ASP A 69 -8.36 23.08 10.34
C ASP A 69 -8.42 22.52 11.78
N GLY A 70 -7.53 22.97 12.69
CA GLY A 70 -7.45 22.49 14.07
C GLY A 70 -6.89 21.06 14.20
N LYS A 71 -6.27 20.55 13.12
CA LYS A 71 -5.63 19.23 13.08
C LYS A 71 -4.11 19.39 13.05
N THR A 72 -3.41 18.42 13.63
CA THR A 72 -1.96 18.34 13.53
C THR A 72 -1.52 18.13 12.08
N SER A 73 -0.47 18.84 11.67
CA SER A 73 0.01 18.77 10.29
C SER A 73 0.68 17.42 10.03
N ARG A 74 0.32 16.75 8.94
CA ARG A 74 0.88 15.42 8.57
C ARG A 74 2.22 15.49 7.84
N CYS A 75 2.60 16.68 7.39
CA CYS A 75 3.65 16.89 6.39
C CYS A 75 4.78 17.79 6.85
N ARG A 76 4.58 18.45 8.00
CA ARG A 76 5.47 19.47 8.51
C ARG A 76 5.79 19.18 9.97
N ARG A 77 6.98 19.56 10.40
CA ARG A 77 7.44 19.47 11.79
C ARG A 77 8.23 20.72 12.16
N TYR A 78 8.28 21.01 13.45
CA TYR A 78 9.16 22.06 13.96
C TYR A 78 10.62 21.60 13.94
N GLU A 79 11.49 22.50 13.48
CA GLU A 79 12.93 22.44 13.67
C GLU A 79 13.30 23.33 14.86
N TYR A 80 13.76 22.71 15.94
CA TYR A 80 14.27 23.45 17.07
C TYR A 80 15.68 23.96 16.76
N PRO A 81 15.97 25.25 16.98
CA PRO A 81 17.31 25.78 16.80
C PRO A 81 18.27 25.08 17.78
N LYS A 82 19.48 24.74 17.28
CA LYS A 82 20.56 24.19 18.10
C LYS A 82 21.14 25.19 19.11
N GLU A 83 20.76 26.47 19.01
CA GLU A 83 21.30 27.56 19.82
C GLU A 83 20.21 28.33 20.58
N PRO A 84 20.49 28.81 21.80
CA PRO A 84 19.49 29.33 22.74
C PRO A 84 19.02 30.77 22.46
N ASN A 85 19.47 31.42 21.39
CA ASN A 85 19.05 32.79 21.08
C ASN A 85 17.80 32.81 20.21
N GLY A 86 16.65 32.77 20.91
CA GLY A 86 15.34 33.28 20.51
C GLY A 86 15.06 33.42 19.02
N THR A 87 14.75 32.30 18.37
CA THR A 87 14.07 32.31 17.07
C THR A 87 12.84 31.42 17.17
N THR A 88 11.71 31.89 16.65
CA THR A 88 10.50 31.08 16.46
C THR A 88 10.87 29.76 15.78
N PRO A 89 10.32 28.61 16.21
CA PRO A 89 10.64 27.33 15.61
C PRO A 89 10.30 27.38 14.11
N GLN A 90 11.28 27.10 13.26
CA GLN A 90 11.04 27.04 11.83
C GLN A 90 10.30 25.75 11.50
N THR A 91 9.38 25.82 10.56
CA THR A 91 8.64 24.66 10.12
C THR A 91 9.31 24.07 8.89
N ILE A 92 9.74 22.81 8.99
CA ILE A 92 10.37 22.06 7.89
C ILE A 92 9.52 20.88 7.47
N LEU A 93 9.80 20.33 6.28
CA LEU A 93 9.14 19.14 5.76
C LEU A 93 9.64 17.89 6.49
N CYS A 94 8.77 16.89 6.64
CA CYS A 94 9.17 15.57 7.12
C CYS A 94 9.97 14.83 6.04
N ASP A 95 11.03 14.12 6.45
CA ASP A 95 11.87 13.30 5.56
C ASP A 95 11.51 11.81 5.64
N GLU A 96 10.92 11.37 6.75
CA GLU A 96 10.58 9.98 7.05
C GLU A 96 9.19 9.92 7.70
N TRP A 97 8.44 8.87 7.37
CA TRP A 97 7.08 8.65 7.86
C TRP A 97 6.97 7.26 8.48
N GLU A 98 6.36 7.21 9.64
CA GLU A 98 5.91 5.96 10.25
C GLU A 98 4.42 5.80 9.94
N TYR A 99 4.07 4.70 9.26
CA TYR A 99 2.70 4.36 8.93
C TYR A 99 2.21 3.31 9.93
N GLY A 100 1.19 3.61 10.71
CA GLY A 100 0.62 2.67 11.67
C GLY A 100 -0.25 3.36 12.71
N ASP A 101 -1.25 2.62 13.20
CA ASP A 101 -1.95 2.94 14.44
C ASP A 101 -1.21 2.25 15.59
N ASP A 102 -1.15 2.85 16.78
CA ASP A 102 -0.26 2.41 17.87
C ASP A 102 -0.53 0.97 18.37
N ASP A 103 -1.67 0.35 18.02
CA ASP A 103 -2.10 -0.99 18.46
C ASP A 103 -2.14 -2.05 17.34
N GLU A 104 -1.93 -1.70 16.07
CA GLU A 104 -1.99 -2.64 14.95
C GLU A 104 -0.70 -2.60 14.12
N PRO A 105 -0.22 -3.75 13.61
CA PRO A 105 0.94 -3.77 12.74
C PRO A 105 0.68 -2.86 11.53
N ALA A 106 1.67 -2.00 11.23
CA ALA A 106 1.70 -1.14 10.07
C ALA A 106 1.20 -1.90 8.83
N ARG A 107 0.04 -1.51 8.30
CA ARG A 107 -0.43 -2.08 7.03
C ARG A 107 0.53 -1.60 5.95
N THR A 108 1.25 -2.55 5.35
CA THR A 108 2.05 -2.31 4.16
C THR A 108 1.08 -2.02 3.03
N SER A 109 1.16 -0.81 2.50
CA SER A 109 0.33 -0.35 1.41
C SER A 109 1.22 0.25 0.35
N ALA A 110 0.72 0.33 -0.89
CA ALA A 110 1.46 1.00 -1.96
C ALA A 110 1.85 2.44 -1.57
N VAL A 111 1.05 3.11 -0.74
CA VAL A 111 1.33 4.46 -0.22
C VAL A 111 2.50 4.47 0.75
N SER A 112 2.56 3.50 1.68
CA SER A 112 3.62 3.41 2.69
C SER A 112 4.94 2.87 2.13
N ASP A 113 4.89 1.98 1.14
CA ASP A 113 6.10 1.47 0.48
C ASP A 113 6.89 2.55 -0.28
N TRP A 114 6.19 3.55 -0.84
CA TRP A 114 6.78 4.58 -1.70
C TRP A 114 6.76 5.99 -1.11
N ASN A 115 6.31 6.16 0.13
CA ASN A 115 6.15 7.46 0.80
C ASN A 115 5.39 8.48 -0.08
N LEU A 116 4.22 8.08 -0.58
CA LEU A 116 3.40 8.86 -1.53
C LEU A 116 2.56 9.97 -0.87
N VAL A 117 3.11 10.59 0.17
CA VAL A 117 2.41 11.60 0.98
C VAL A 117 2.94 12.99 0.70
N CYS A 118 2.16 14.00 1.11
CA CYS A 118 2.58 15.40 1.11
C CYS A 118 2.98 15.87 -0.29
N GLN A 119 4.25 16.23 -0.53
CA GLN A 119 4.72 16.68 -1.85
C GLN A 119 4.63 15.61 -2.95
N ARG A 120 4.48 14.34 -2.57
CA ARG A 120 4.42 13.20 -3.49
C ARG A 120 3.01 12.64 -3.67
N ASP A 121 1.99 13.31 -3.14
CA ASP A 121 0.58 12.92 -3.28
C ASP A 121 0.13 12.88 -4.76
N THR A 122 0.68 13.78 -5.59
CA THR A 122 0.37 13.88 -7.01
C THR A 122 0.75 12.61 -7.76
N LEU A 123 1.73 11.85 -7.27
CA LEU A 123 2.10 10.57 -7.88
C LEU A 123 1.00 9.50 -7.69
N ILE A 124 0.15 9.60 -6.67
CA ILE A 124 -1.05 8.74 -6.52
C ILE A 124 -2.01 9.03 -7.66
N ILE A 125 -2.24 10.30 -7.96
CA ILE A 125 -3.11 10.70 -9.08
C ILE A 125 -2.54 10.19 -10.40
N VAL A 126 -1.22 10.31 -10.61
CA VAL A 126 -0.56 9.76 -11.79
C VAL A 126 -0.79 8.25 -11.91
N MET A 127 -0.67 7.49 -10.81
CA MET A 127 -0.97 6.05 -10.83
C MET A 127 -2.40 5.75 -11.26
N VAL A 128 -3.38 6.48 -10.71
CA VAL A 128 -4.80 6.32 -11.08
C VAL A 128 -5.02 6.66 -12.54
N VAL A 129 -4.45 7.75 -13.04
CA VAL A 129 -4.58 8.16 -14.45
C VAL A 129 -3.95 7.12 -15.37
N VAL A 130 -2.75 6.62 -15.06
CA VAL A 130 -2.09 5.57 -15.83
C VAL A 130 -2.91 4.28 -15.82
N HIS A 131 -3.45 3.88 -14.67
CA HIS A 131 -4.33 2.73 -14.55
C HIS A 131 -5.57 2.89 -15.45
N CYS A 132 -6.29 4.00 -15.34
CA CYS A 132 -7.49 4.27 -16.13
C CYS A 132 -7.16 4.32 -17.63
N PHE A 133 -6.07 4.98 -18.01
CA PHE A 133 -5.62 5.05 -19.39
C PHE A 133 -5.30 3.66 -19.96
N GLY A 134 -4.65 2.79 -19.18
CA GLY A 134 -4.40 1.40 -19.54
C GLY A 134 -5.70 0.64 -19.77
N SER A 135 -6.64 0.72 -18.84
CA SER A 135 -7.97 0.14 -19.00
C SER A 135 -8.69 0.62 -20.26
N CYS A 136 -8.66 1.91 -20.58
CA CYS A 136 -9.31 2.47 -21.77
C CYS A 136 -8.69 1.98 -23.08
N LEU A 137 -7.35 1.96 -23.16
CA LEU A 137 -6.67 1.51 -24.38
C LEU A 137 -6.88 0.03 -24.64
N PHE A 138 -6.73 -0.80 -23.61
CA PHE A 138 -6.85 -2.24 -23.75
C PHE A 138 -8.29 -2.70 -23.90
N SER A 139 -9.26 -2.00 -23.32
CA SER A 139 -10.68 -2.30 -23.55
C SER A 139 -11.07 -2.13 -25.02
N ALA A 140 -10.67 -1.01 -25.63
CA ALA A 140 -10.90 -0.77 -27.06
C ALA A 140 -10.19 -1.82 -27.93
N ALA A 141 -8.92 -2.11 -27.64
CA ALA A 141 -8.15 -3.10 -28.37
C ALA A 141 -8.74 -4.52 -28.24
N ALA A 142 -9.14 -4.93 -27.03
CA ALA A 142 -9.73 -6.23 -26.76
C ALA A 142 -11.06 -6.42 -27.50
N GLY A 143 -11.88 -5.38 -27.62
CA GLY A 143 -13.09 -5.42 -28.45
C GLY A 143 -12.77 -5.75 -29.91
N CYS A 144 -11.87 -4.98 -30.54
CA CYS A 144 -11.49 -5.21 -31.93
C CYS A 144 -10.78 -6.56 -32.15
N LEU A 145 -9.94 -6.99 -31.20
CA LEU A 145 -9.26 -8.28 -31.28
C LEU A 145 -10.23 -9.45 -31.09
N ALA A 146 -11.22 -9.32 -30.20
CA ALA A 146 -12.21 -10.36 -29.96
C ALA A 146 -13.05 -10.64 -31.21
N ASP A 147 -13.35 -9.60 -31.98
CA ASP A 147 -14.12 -9.72 -33.23
C ASP A 147 -13.30 -10.32 -34.39
N SER A 148 -11.97 -10.17 -34.38
CA SER A 148 -11.09 -10.57 -35.50
C SER A 148 -10.36 -11.90 -35.28
N VAL A 149 -9.82 -12.14 -34.08
CA VAL A 149 -9.03 -13.34 -33.74
C VAL A 149 -9.90 -14.43 -33.09
N GLY A 150 -11.09 -14.05 -32.63
CA GLY A 150 -11.99 -14.90 -31.86
C GLY A 150 -11.79 -14.70 -30.35
N ARG A 151 -12.80 -15.10 -29.58
CA ARG A 151 -12.95 -14.73 -28.16
C ARG A 151 -12.04 -15.49 -27.21
N MET A 152 -11.81 -16.78 -27.47
CA MET A 152 -11.04 -17.64 -26.58
C MET A 152 -9.53 -17.27 -26.54
N PRO A 153 -8.85 -17.02 -27.68
CA PRO A 153 -7.46 -16.58 -27.66
C PRO A 153 -7.24 -15.23 -26.95
N VAL A 154 -8.18 -14.29 -27.13
CA VAL A 154 -8.11 -12.96 -26.48
C VAL A 154 -8.27 -13.09 -24.97
N LEU A 155 -9.18 -13.95 -24.50
CA LEU A 155 -9.35 -14.24 -23.08
C LEU A 155 -8.08 -14.82 -22.47
N LEU A 156 -7.48 -15.85 -23.10
CA LEU A 156 -6.24 -16.47 -22.62
C LEU A 156 -5.08 -15.47 -22.61
N ALA A 157 -4.92 -14.68 -23.67
CA ALA A 157 -3.88 -13.66 -23.74
C ALA A 157 -4.01 -12.63 -22.62
N GLY A 158 -5.23 -12.15 -22.34
CA GLY A 158 -5.52 -11.23 -21.24
C GLY A 158 -5.14 -11.81 -19.88
N VAL A 159 -5.50 -13.07 -19.61
CA VAL A 159 -5.14 -13.76 -18.35
C VAL A 159 -3.64 -13.93 -18.21
N VAL A 160 -2.92 -14.30 -19.28
CA VAL A 160 -1.45 -14.45 -19.24
C VAL A 160 -0.78 -13.12 -18.94
N VAL A 161 -1.19 -12.03 -19.60
CA VAL A 161 -0.67 -10.68 -19.34
C VAL A 161 -0.95 -10.26 -17.89
N LEU A 162 -2.15 -10.55 -17.38
CA LEU A 162 -2.54 -10.25 -16.00
C LEU A 162 -1.63 -10.96 -14.98
N ILE A 163 -1.40 -12.26 -15.14
CA ILE A 163 -0.58 -13.04 -14.20
C ILE A 163 0.87 -12.54 -14.20
N ILE A 164 1.44 -12.34 -15.39
CA ILE A 164 2.84 -11.93 -15.54
C ILE A 164 3.03 -10.52 -14.96
N SER A 165 2.19 -9.57 -15.35
CA SER A 165 2.28 -8.19 -14.86
C SER A 165 2.09 -8.08 -13.35
N THR A 166 1.14 -8.83 -12.79
CA THR A 166 0.94 -8.89 -11.33
C THR A 166 2.17 -9.45 -10.62
N ALA A 167 2.72 -10.58 -11.10
CA ALA A 167 3.90 -11.17 -10.49
C ALA A 167 5.10 -10.20 -10.50
N ILE A 168 5.27 -9.45 -11.59
CA ILE A 168 6.28 -8.38 -11.68
C ILE A 168 5.97 -7.26 -10.68
N GLY A 169 4.70 -6.86 -10.52
CA GLY A 169 4.26 -5.87 -9.54
C GLY A 169 4.60 -6.27 -8.11
N CYS A 170 4.29 -7.51 -7.72
CA CYS A 170 4.59 -8.05 -6.38
C CYS A 170 6.10 -8.14 -6.08
N LEU A 171 6.92 -8.40 -7.09
CA LEU A 171 8.38 -8.50 -6.94
C LEU A 171 9.09 -7.15 -7.13
N SER A 172 8.38 -6.12 -7.56
CA SER A 172 8.97 -4.84 -7.93
C SER A 172 9.50 -4.10 -6.71
N ARG A 173 10.77 -3.72 -6.78
CA ARG A 173 11.43 -2.79 -5.83
C ARG A 173 11.67 -1.42 -6.43
N SER A 174 11.02 -1.09 -7.55
CA SER A 174 11.10 0.23 -8.16
C SER A 174 9.69 0.75 -8.41
N PHE A 175 9.47 2.01 -8.03
CA PHE A 175 8.21 2.72 -8.24
C PHE A 175 7.79 2.68 -9.72
N HIS A 176 8.73 2.96 -10.64
CA HIS A 176 8.44 3.00 -12.07
C HIS A 176 8.03 1.63 -12.61
N THR A 177 8.74 0.56 -12.22
CA THR A 177 8.40 -0.81 -12.64
C THR A 177 7.04 -1.23 -12.11
N PHE A 178 6.69 -0.81 -10.88
CA PHE A 178 5.39 -1.05 -10.29
C PHE A 178 4.26 -0.33 -11.07
N VAL A 179 4.47 0.94 -11.43
CA VAL A 179 3.50 1.71 -12.25
C VAL A 179 3.27 1.06 -13.62
N VAL A 180 4.36 0.65 -14.30
CA VAL A 180 4.27 -0.03 -15.61
C VAL A 180 3.57 -1.38 -15.48
N ALA A 181 3.89 -2.16 -14.45
CA ALA A 181 3.21 -3.41 -14.17
C ALA A 181 1.70 -3.20 -13.94
N LYS A 182 1.32 -2.19 -13.15
CA LYS A 182 -0.07 -1.79 -12.91
C LYS A 182 -0.81 -1.37 -14.19
N PHE A 183 -0.13 -0.71 -15.12
CA PHE A 183 -0.69 -0.36 -16.44
C PHE A 183 -1.08 -1.62 -17.23
N PHE A 184 -0.17 -2.59 -17.33
CA PHE A 184 -0.43 -3.85 -18.05
C PHE A 184 -1.43 -4.74 -17.32
N SER A 185 -1.41 -4.78 -15.99
CA SER A 185 -2.39 -5.55 -15.21
C SER A 185 -3.79 -4.99 -15.39
N SER A 186 -3.95 -3.67 -15.34
CA SER A 186 -5.22 -2.99 -15.60
C SER A 186 -5.73 -3.30 -17.02
N GLY A 187 -4.85 -3.25 -18.01
CA GLY A 187 -5.17 -3.66 -19.37
C GLY A 187 -5.64 -5.11 -19.47
N GLY A 188 -4.93 -6.04 -18.83
CA GLY A 188 -5.29 -7.46 -18.76
C GLY A 188 -6.66 -7.69 -18.12
N VAL A 189 -6.95 -7.03 -16.99
CA VAL A 189 -8.29 -7.09 -16.35
C VAL A 189 -9.36 -6.60 -17.32
N SER A 190 -9.18 -5.42 -17.92
CA SER A 190 -10.18 -4.84 -18.83
C SER A 190 -10.49 -5.74 -20.03
N ALA A 191 -9.47 -6.39 -20.60
CA ALA A 191 -9.63 -7.32 -21.72
C ALA A 191 -10.40 -8.59 -21.33
N VAL A 192 -10.11 -9.14 -20.15
CA VAL A 192 -10.81 -10.31 -19.59
C VAL A 192 -12.26 -9.95 -19.29
N MET A 193 -12.52 -8.79 -18.70
CA MET A 193 -13.86 -8.30 -18.37
C MET A 193 -14.75 -8.22 -19.61
N ILE A 194 -14.29 -7.53 -20.66
CA ILE A 194 -15.06 -7.34 -21.89
C ILE A 194 -15.31 -8.68 -22.57
N THR A 195 -14.28 -9.51 -22.72
CA THR A 195 -14.41 -10.81 -23.38
C THR A 195 -15.37 -11.74 -22.61
N THR A 196 -15.31 -11.73 -21.28
CA THR A 196 -16.21 -12.53 -20.42
C THR A 196 -17.65 -12.07 -20.56
N ILE A 197 -17.90 -10.76 -20.44
CA ILE A 197 -19.25 -10.19 -20.58
C ILE A 197 -19.84 -10.57 -21.94
N THR A 198 -19.11 -10.34 -23.03
CA THR A 198 -19.61 -10.65 -24.37
C THR A 198 -19.83 -12.15 -24.58
N SER A 199 -19.01 -13.00 -23.96
CA SER A 199 -19.21 -14.47 -24.01
C SER A 199 -20.50 -14.89 -23.28
N VAL A 200 -20.82 -14.28 -22.14
CA VAL A 200 -22.10 -14.52 -21.44
C VAL A 200 -23.27 -14.08 -22.33
N PHE A 201 -23.17 -12.93 -23.00
CA PHE A 201 -24.21 -12.47 -23.92
C PHE A 201 -24.53 -13.48 -25.04
N GLU A 202 -23.53 -14.22 -25.53
CA GLU A 202 -23.72 -15.24 -26.57
C GLU A 202 -24.36 -16.53 -26.05
N VAL A 203 -23.98 -16.96 -24.84
CA VAL A 203 -24.45 -18.24 -24.27
C VAL A 203 -25.87 -18.13 -23.69
N THR A 204 -26.31 -16.94 -23.27
CA THR A 204 -27.59 -16.76 -22.58
C THR A 204 -28.80 -16.61 -23.53
N THR A 205 -29.83 -17.44 -23.32
CA THR A 205 -31.14 -17.37 -24.00
C THR A 205 -31.99 -16.17 -23.52
N HIS A 206 -32.82 -15.62 -24.41
CA HIS A 206 -33.48 -14.29 -24.34
C HIS A 206 -34.24 -13.91 -23.05
N SER A 207 -34.68 -14.89 -22.24
CA SER A 207 -35.55 -14.64 -21.08
C SER A 207 -34.82 -14.15 -19.82
N ASN A 208 -33.57 -14.57 -19.58
CA ASN A 208 -32.82 -14.27 -18.35
C ASN A 208 -31.54 -13.45 -18.59
N ARG A 209 -31.38 -12.90 -19.80
CA ARG A 209 -30.20 -12.11 -20.21
C ARG A 209 -29.83 -11.00 -19.22
N PRO A 210 -30.73 -10.05 -18.85
CA PRO A 210 -30.32 -8.90 -18.04
C PRO A 210 -29.83 -9.32 -16.66
N LEU A 211 -30.47 -10.32 -16.04
CA LEU A 211 -30.07 -10.83 -14.72
C LEU A 211 -28.66 -11.43 -14.74
N GLN A 212 -28.33 -12.24 -15.76
CA GLN A 212 -27.03 -12.90 -15.86
C GLN A 212 -25.90 -11.92 -16.17
N ILE A 213 -26.15 -10.90 -16.99
CA ILE A 213 -25.17 -9.85 -17.29
C ILE A 213 -24.88 -9.02 -16.03
N ILE A 214 -25.91 -8.64 -15.28
CA ILE A 214 -25.75 -7.89 -14.03
C ILE A 214 -24.98 -8.73 -13.01
N PHE A 215 -25.31 -10.02 -12.87
CA PHE A 215 -24.61 -10.91 -11.94
C PHE A 215 -23.14 -11.10 -12.30
N ALA A 216 -22.84 -11.34 -13.59
CA ALA A 216 -21.47 -11.49 -14.08
C ALA A 216 -20.67 -10.19 -13.93
N GLY A 217 -21.26 -9.04 -14.27
CA GLY A 217 -20.63 -7.73 -14.11
C GLY A 217 -20.37 -7.39 -12.64
N MET A 218 -21.32 -7.65 -11.75
CA MET A 218 -21.18 -7.44 -10.31
C MET A 218 -20.09 -8.34 -9.71
N LEU A 219 -20.07 -9.64 -10.04
CA LEU A 219 -19.03 -10.55 -9.59
C LEU A 219 -17.63 -10.07 -9.99
N ALA A 220 -17.51 -9.53 -11.20
CA ALA A 220 -16.23 -9.14 -11.73
C ALA A 220 -15.75 -7.78 -11.18
N VAL A 221 -16.67 -6.84 -10.89
CA VAL A 221 -16.35 -5.62 -10.13
C VAL A 221 -15.93 -5.96 -8.70
N LEU A 222 -16.68 -6.83 -8.01
CA LEU A 222 -16.32 -7.28 -6.67
C LEU A 222 -14.95 -7.96 -6.64
N PHE A 223 -14.65 -8.79 -7.65
CA PHE A 223 -13.33 -9.39 -7.78
C PHE A 223 -12.23 -8.34 -7.97
N SER A 224 -12.48 -7.29 -8.76
CA SER A 224 -11.55 -6.17 -8.93
C SER A 224 -11.33 -5.37 -7.64
N ASP A 225 -12.39 -5.10 -6.88
CA ASP A 225 -12.30 -4.36 -5.62
C ASP A 225 -11.59 -5.18 -4.54
N ILE A 226 -11.88 -6.48 -4.46
CA ILE A 226 -11.18 -7.42 -3.56
C ILE A 226 -9.70 -7.51 -3.95
N TRP A 227 -9.41 -7.57 -5.25
CA TRP A 227 -8.05 -7.62 -5.76
C TRP A 227 -7.27 -6.35 -5.42
N GLU A 228 -7.84 -5.16 -5.65
CA GLU A 228 -7.21 -3.90 -5.26
C GLU A 228 -7.08 -3.79 -3.74
N ALA A 229 -8.05 -4.26 -2.94
CA ALA A 229 -7.95 -4.28 -1.48
C ALA A 229 -6.92 -5.30 -0.94
N THR A 230 -6.55 -6.30 -1.74
CA THR A 230 -5.52 -7.29 -1.37
C THR A 230 -4.11 -6.81 -1.74
N VAL A 231 -4.01 -5.93 -2.74
CA VAL A 231 -2.74 -5.42 -3.28
C VAL A 231 -2.40 -4.02 -2.76
N ALA A 232 -3.39 -3.26 -2.29
CA ALA A 232 -3.24 -1.94 -1.67
C ALA A 232 -3.08 -2.03 -0.15
#